data_AF-A0A9P1N2J1-F1
#
_entry.id   AF-A0A9P1N2J1-F1
#
_cell.length_a   1.000
_cell.length_b   1.000
_cell.length_c   1.000
_cell.angle_alpha   90.00
_cell.angle_beta   90.00
_cell.angle_gamma   90.00
#
_symmetry.space_group_name_H-M   'P 1'
#
loop_
_entity.id
_entity.type
_entity.pdbx_description
1 polymer ?
#
loop_
_entity_poly.entity_id
_entity_poly.type
_entity_poly.pdbx_seq_one_letter_code
_entity_poly.pdbx_strand_id
1 'polypeptide(L)'
;MDISKITDTKKVDLCKKYFYIGACCLPFVWLANACWFFSEAFLLPITTHRQQIRRYVIGSIVGTVFWIIVLVSWETFFQHYRQQGIEWADSLTFVYPKGRV
;
A
#
# COMPACT_ATOMS: atom_id res chain seq x y z
N MET A 1 16.96 -10.84 -0.10
CA MET A 1 17.78 -10.46 -1.26
C MET A 1 18.57 -9.23 -0.84
N ASP A 2 19.91 -9.30 -0.79
CA ASP A 2 20.75 -8.18 -0.33
C ASP A 2 20.72 -7.02 -1.33
N ILE A 3 20.06 -5.94 -0.92
CA ILE A 3 19.83 -4.73 -1.72
C ILE A 3 21.12 -3.92 -1.85
N SER A 4 22.02 -4.08 -0.87
CA SER A 4 23.34 -3.44 -0.81
C SER A 4 24.24 -3.81 -2.00
N LYS A 5 24.00 -4.97 -2.64
CA LYS A 5 24.78 -5.44 -3.81
C LYS A 5 24.23 -4.95 -5.16
N ILE A 6 23.12 -4.22 -5.17
CA ILE A 6 22.46 -3.76 -6.41
C ILE A 6 22.98 -2.37 -6.78
N THR A 7 23.31 -2.16 -8.06
CA THR A 7 23.70 -0.85 -8.60
C THR A 7 22.58 0.18 -8.44
N ASP A 8 22.91 1.44 -8.13
CA ASP A 8 21.93 2.52 -7.88
C ASP A 8 20.89 2.68 -9.01
N THR A 9 21.27 2.44 -10.27
CA THR A 9 20.35 2.49 -11.42
C THR A 9 19.27 1.40 -11.36
N LYS A 10 19.64 0.17 -11.03
CA LYS A 10 18.70 -0.96 -10.90
C LYS A 10 17.74 -0.77 -9.72
N LYS A 11 18.16 -0.08 -8.66
CA LYS A 11 17.29 0.25 -7.53
C LYS A 11 16.18 1.21 -7.93
N VAL A 12 16.48 2.21 -8.76
CA VAL A 12 15.49 3.13 -9.32
C VAL A 12 14.45 2.38 -10.16
N ASP A 13 14.89 1.47 -11.03
CA ASP A 13 13.99 0.68 -11.87
C ASP A 13 13.10 -0.27 -11.08
N LEU A 14 13.65 -0.90 -10.02
CA LEU A 14 12.86 -1.67 -9.06
C LEU A 14 11.80 -0.77 -8.42
N CYS A 15 12.19 0.35 -7.81
CA CYS A 15 11.24 1.26 -7.15
C CYS A 15 10.10 1.71 -8.09
N LYS A 16 10.42 2.03 -9.35
CA LYS A 16 9.41 2.34 -10.37
C LYS A 16 8.47 1.17 -10.65
N LYS A 17 9.00 -0.04 -10.83
CA LYS A 17 8.18 -1.24 -11.06
C LYS A 17 7.23 -1.49 -9.89
N TYR A 18 7.73 -1.46 -8.67
CA TYR A 18 6.90 -1.63 -7.46
C TYR A 18 5.84 -0.53 -7.34
N PHE A 19 6.15 0.70 -7.72
CA PHE A 19 5.17 1.79 -7.76
C PHE A 19 4.04 1.53 -8.78
N TYR A 20 4.36 1.12 -10.01
CA TYR A 20 3.35 0.80 -11.02
C TYR A 20 2.53 -0.45 -10.66
N ILE A 21 3.15 -1.48 -10.08
CA ILE A 21 2.43 -2.66 -9.60
C ILE A 21 1.47 -2.30 -8.47
N GLY A 22 1.89 -1.43 -7.54
CA GLY A 22 1.02 -0.95 -6.47
C GLY A 22 -0.19 -0.15 -6.98
N ALA A 23 -0.09 0.49 -8.15
CA ALA A 23 -1.22 1.17 -8.79
C ALA A 23 -2.34 0.20 -9.23
N CYS A 24 -2.07 -1.11 -9.30
CA CYS A 24 -3.06 -2.14 -9.59
C CYS A 24 -3.90 -2.52 -8.35
N CYS A 25 -4.29 -1.55 -7.52
CA CYS A 25 -5.07 -1.75 -6.29
C CYS A 25 -4.38 -2.61 -5.21
N LEU A 26 -3.04 -2.61 -5.14
CA LEU A 26 -2.28 -3.35 -4.12
C LEU A 26 -1.60 -2.38 -3.14
N PRO A 27 -2.32 -1.89 -2.10
CA PRO A 27 -1.73 -0.96 -1.13
C PRO A 27 -0.55 -1.56 -0.34
N PHE A 28 -0.57 -2.87 -0.10
CA PHE A 28 0.53 -3.57 0.55
C PHE A 28 1.84 -3.49 -0.24
N VAL A 29 1.77 -3.44 -1.57
CA VAL A 29 2.96 -3.31 -2.43
C VAL A 29 3.55 -1.91 -2.31
N TRP A 30 2.72 -0.86 -2.27
CA TRP A 30 3.18 0.49 -2.00
C TRP A 30 3.78 0.64 -0.60
N LEU A 31 3.20 0.01 0.42
CA LEU A 31 3.75 0.00 1.77
C LEU A 31 5.11 -0.70 1.82
N ALA A 32 5.23 -1.88 1.22
CA ALA A 32 6.50 -2.60 1.16
C ALA A 32 7.58 -1.79 0.41
N ASN A 33 7.22 -1.18 -0.72
CA ASN A 33 8.11 -0.28 -1.48
C ASN A 33 8.56 0.90 -0.61
N ALA A 34 7.63 1.52 0.12
CA ALA A 34 7.93 2.63 1.01
C ALA A 34 8.90 2.20 2.12
N CYS A 35 8.59 1.16 2.90
CA CYS A 35 9.44 0.71 4.01
C CYS A 35 10.83 0.27 3.54
N TRP A 36 10.92 -0.44 2.42
CA TRP A 36 12.18 -0.98 1.90
C TRP A 36 13.12 0.13 1.41
N PHE A 37 12.59 1.11 0.68
CA PHE A 37 13.38 2.22 0.13
C PHE A 37 13.42 3.46 1.05
N PHE A 38 12.70 3.46 2.19
CA PHE A 38 12.71 4.56 3.16
C PHE A 38 14.13 4.83 3.67
N SER A 39 14.85 3.77 4.06
CA SER A 39 16.21 3.92 4.56
C SER A 39 17.15 4.52 3.50
N GLU A 40 17.05 4.06 2.25
CA GLU A 40 17.86 4.60 1.15
C GLU A 40 17.48 6.03 0.74
N ALA A 41 16.21 6.40 0.90
CA ALA A 41 15.72 7.72 0.52
C ALA A 41 16.03 8.81 1.57
N PHE A 42 16.14 8.45 2.86
CA PHE A 42 16.28 9.41 3.96
C PHE A 42 17.55 9.29 4.80
N LEU A 43 18.15 8.10 4.97
CA LEU A 43 19.37 7.95 5.79
C LEU A 43 20.66 8.22 5.02
N LEU A 44 20.65 8.09 3.70
CA LEU A 44 21.85 8.17 2.88
C LEU A 44 21.99 9.53 2.16
N PRO A 45 23.23 9.95 1.79
CA PRO A 45 23.47 11.23 1.14
C PRO A 45 22.73 11.35 -0.20
N ILE A 46 22.27 12.57 -0.49
CA ILE A 46 21.39 12.88 -1.61
C ILE A 46 22.18 12.90 -2.93
N THR A 47 21.94 11.90 -3.78
CA THR A 47 22.39 11.83 -5.18
C THR A 47 21.22 12.07 -6.13
N THR A 48 21.46 12.45 -7.39
CA THR A 48 20.42 12.63 -8.43
C THR A 48 19.49 11.42 -8.57
N HIS A 49 20.02 10.20 -8.55
CA HIS A 49 19.23 8.96 -8.58
C HIS A 49 18.36 8.77 -7.32
N ARG A 50 18.87 9.17 -6.15
CA ARG A 50 18.14 9.06 -4.88
C ARG A 50 17.03 10.09 -4.74
N GLN A 51 17.18 11.27 -5.35
CA GLN A 51 16.07 12.23 -5.44
C GLN A 51 14.89 11.65 -6.22
N GLN A 52 15.15 10.88 -7.29
CA GLN A 52 14.08 10.18 -8.01
C GLN A 52 13.41 9.12 -7.14
N ILE A 53 14.19 8.27 -6.46
CA ILE A 53 13.65 7.26 -5.51
C ILE A 53 12.79 7.92 -4.45
N ARG A 54 13.25 9.03 -3.85
CA ARG A 54 12.50 9.76 -2.81
C ARG A 54 11.13 10.22 -3.31
N ARG A 55 11.02 10.72 -4.55
CA ARG A 55 9.72 11.11 -5.14
C ARG A 55 8.77 9.91 -5.28
N TYR A 56 9.28 8.77 -5.76
CA TYR A 56 8.47 7.55 -5.89
C TYR A 56 8.08 6.94 -4.54
N VAL A 57 8.95 7.02 -3.54
CA VAL A 57 8.67 6.58 -2.16
C VAL A 57 7.59 7.46 -1.54
N ILE A 58 7.69 8.79 -1.66
CA ILE A 58 6.65 9.72 -1.17
C ILE A 58 5.32 9.45 -1.88
N GLY A 59 5.33 9.26 -3.21
CA GLY A 59 4.14 8.88 -3.96
C GLY A 59 3.53 7.55 -3.49
N SER A 60 4.36 6.56 -3.18
CA SER A 60 3.92 5.27 -2.63
C SER A 60 3.29 5.43 -1.24
N ILE A 61 3.87 6.28 -0.37
CA ILE A 61 3.32 6.57 0.97
C ILE A 61 1.95 7.24 0.83
N VAL A 62 1.83 8.27 0.00
CA VAL A 62 0.56 8.97 -0.25
C VAL A 62 -0.49 8.01 -0.80
N GLY A 63 -0.13 7.18 -1.79
CA GLY A 63 -1.01 6.16 -2.33
C GLY A 63 -1.45 5.12 -1.29
N THR A 64 -0.55 4.72 -0.40
CA THR A 64 -0.86 3.79 0.70
C THR A 64 -1.87 4.41 1.67
N VAL A 65 -1.63 5.65 2.11
CA VAL A 65 -2.54 6.37 3.01
C VAL A 65 -3.92 6.55 2.37
N PHE A 66 -3.96 6.92 1.09
CA PHE A 66 -5.20 7.02 0.34
C PHE A 66 -5.99 5.69 0.35
N TRP A 67 -5.34 4.57 0.05
CA TRP A 67 -6.00 3.26 0.08
C TRP A 67 -6.43 2.83 1.48
N ILE A 68 -5.64 3.13 2.51
CA ILE A 68 -6.04 2.85 3.90
C ILE A 68 -7.34 3.58 4.22
N ILE A 69 -7.45 4.86 3.85
CA ILE A 69 -8.68 5.64 4.05
C ILE A 69 -9.84 4.99 3.30
N VAL A 70 -9.66 4.65 2.01
CA VAL A 70 -10.71 4.00 1.20
C VAL A 70 -11.17 2.67 1.82
N LEU A 71 -10.23 1.81 2.24
CA LEU A 71 -10.56 0.52 2.85
C LEU A 71 -11.23 0.67 4.21
N VAL A 72 -10.74 1.58 5.06
CA VAL A 72 -11.35 1.84 6.37
C VAL A 72 -12.75 2.41 6.20
N SER A 73 -12.95 3.36 5.30
CA SER A 73 -14.28 3.91 5.00
C SER A 73 -15.23 2.86 4.42
N TRP A 74 -14.74 1.96 3.57
CA TRP A 74 -15.54 0.86 3.04
C TRP A 74 -15.93 -0.14 4.14
N GLU A 75 -14.98 -0.52 5.00
CA GLU A 75 -15.25 -1.42 6.13
C GLU A 75 -16.25 -0.82 7.11
N THR A 76 -16.10 0.45 7.50
CA THR A 76 -17.05 1.10 8.42
C THR A 76 -18.46 1.19 7.81
N PHE A 77 -18.55 1.52 6.52
CA PHE A 77 -19.80 1.50 5.77
C PHE A 77 -20.41 0.09 5.77
N PHE A 78 -19.64 -0.92 5.37
CA PHE A 78 -20.11 -2.30 5.30
C PHE A 78 -20.57 -2.82 6.66
N GLN A 79 -19.81 -2.58 7.72
CA GLN A 79 -20.16 -2.99 9.08
C GLN A 79 -21.44 -2.29 9.57
N HIS A 80 -21.64 -1.02 9.22
CA HIS A 80 -22.85 -0.29 9.60
C HIS A 80 -24.12 -0.90 8.98
N TYR A 81 -24.13 -1.15 7.67
CA TYR A 81 -25.28 -1.77 6.99
C TYR A 81 -25.47 -3.24 7.35
N ARG A 82 -24.37 -3.96 7.61
CA ARG A 82 -24.42 -5.34 8.09
C ARG A 82 -25.05 -5.45 9.48
N GLN A 83 -24.86 -4.46 10.37
CA GLN A 83 -25.56 -4.43 11.66
C GLN A 83 -27.06 -4.21 11.51
N GLN A 84 -27.52 -3.57 10.43
CA GLN A 84 -28.94 -3.36 10.14
C GLN A 84 -29.62 -4.60 9.55
N GLY A 85 -28.86 -5.66 9.20
CA GLY A 85 -29.43 -6.93 8.72
C GLY A 85 -30.04 -6.85 7.33
N ILE A 86 -29.43 -6.08 6.42
CA ILE A 86 -29.95 -5.87 5.06
C ILE A 86 -29.46 -6.98 4.12
N GLU A 87 -30.36 -7.46 3.25
CA GLU A 87 -30.13 -8.62 2.37
C GLU A 87 -28.89 -8.53 1.46
N TRP A 88 -28.57 -7.35 0.93
CA TRP A 88 -27.38 -7.18 0.09
C TRP A 88 -26.08 -7.31 0.89
N ALA A 89 -26.08 -6.89 2.16
CA ALA A 89 -24.90 -6.95 3.02
C ALA A 89 -24.63 -8.39 3.49
N ASP A 90 -25.67 -9.19 3.69
CA ASP A 90 -25.55 -10.62 3.94
C ASP A 90 -25.08 -11.37 2.69
N SER A 91 -25.58 -11.00 1.51
CA SER A 91 -25.11 -11.59 0.24
C SER A 91 -23.61 -11.34 -0.02
N LEU A 92 -23.10 -10.19 0.42
CA LEU A 92 -21.68 -9.83 0.31
C LEU A 92 -20.83 -10.39 1.46
N THR A 93 -21.44 -10.89 2.52
CA THR A 93 -20.75 -11.41 3.70
C THR A 93 -20.12 -12.77 3.41
N PHE A 94 -18.79 -12.83 3.45
CA PHE A 94 -18.06 -14.09 3.33
C PHE A 94 -17.94 -14.86 4.66
N VAL A 95 -17.67 -14.15 5.76
CA VAL A 95 -17.49 -14.76 7.10
C VAL A 95 -18.63 -14.34 8.01
N TYR A 96 -19.46 -15.30 8.40
CA TYR A 96 -20.53 -15.12 9.38
C TYR A 96 -20.00 -15.32 10.80
N PRO A 97 -20.27 -14.39 11.74
CA PRO A 97 -19.98 -14.62 13.14
C PRO A 97 -20.85 -15.76 13.65
N LYS A 98 -20.21 -16.83 14.12
CA LYS A 98 -20.89 -17.93 14.82
C LYS A 98 -21.46 -17.37 16.12
N GLY A 99 -22.78 -17.21 16.21
CA GLY A 99 -23.46 -16.75 17.44
C GLY A 99 -24.33 -15.49 17.32
N ARG A 100 -24.52 -14.93 16.12
CA ARG A 100 -25.65 -14.03 15.89
C ARG A 100 -26.92 -14.88 15.79
N VAL A 101 -27.83 -14.71 16.75
CA VAL A 101 -29.21 -15.18 16.71
C VAL A 101 -30.03 -14.29 15.78
#